data_AF-A0A9D0J5K7-F1
#
_entry.id   AF-A0A9D0J5K7-F1
#
_cell.length_a   1.000
_cell.length_b   1.000
_cell.length_c   1.000
_cell.angle_alpha   90.00
_cell.angle_beta   90.00
_cell.angle_gamma   90.00
#
_symmetry.space_group_name_H-M   'P 1'
#
loop_
_entity.id
_entity.type
_entity.pdbx_description
1 polymer ?
#
loop_
_entity_poly.entity_id
_entity_poly.type
_entity_poly.pdbx_seq_one_letter_code
_entity_poly.pdbx_strand_id
1 'polypeptide(L)'
;MKKTLFAALLLTACLFGSEAIVKQKCTACHMIDMPFTQAEMMKLTPQERMAKKQAVMKTMKAPPLSKVSAKLKYEFGGDKAKFTAFVKDYLRNPSAEKAKCMPMALKRFGVMPPIGKGLSDAELDSVAVWLYAHFDTQWNPGEQQRCQGQKGPMKCGAGKCGKSTSKPTMKCGAGKCG
;
A
#
# COMPACT_ATOMS: atom_id res chain seq x y z
N MET A 1 17.02 -43.36 -41.83
CA MET A 1 17.52 -42.48 -40.75
C MET A 1 16.95 -41.08 -40.99
N LYS A 2 16.17 -40.54 -40.06
CA LYS A 2 15.78 -39.11 -39.95
C LYS A 2 14.89 -38.98 -38.71
N LYS A 3 15.52 -38.95 -37.54
CA LYS A 3 14.91 -38.53 -36.28
C LYS A 3 15.53 -37.18 -35.99
N THR A 4 14.76 -36.10 -36.03
CA THR A 4 14.97 -34.92 -35.17
C THR A 4 13.96 -33.80 -35.45
N LEU A 5 13.64 -33.10 -34.36
CA LEU A 5 13.22 -31.69 -34.28
C LEU A 5 11.74 -31.34 -34.52
N PHE A 6 10.93 -31.57 -33.48
CA PHE A 6 9.83 -30.66 -33.13
C PHE A 6 9.76 -30.53 -31.60
N ALA A 7 10.55 -29.62 -31.03
CA ALA A 7 10.48 -29.25 -29.63
C ALA A 7 10.94 -27.80 -29.44
N ALA A 8 10.14 -26.84 -29.89
CA ALA A 8 10.36 -25.43 -29.61
C ALA A 8 9.08 -24.61 -29.81
N LEU A 9 8.03 -24.87 -29.02
CA LEU A 9 6.88 -23.96 -28.98
C LEU A 9 6.07 -24.10 -27.68
N LEU A 10 6.65 -23.76 -26.53
CA LEU A 10 5.91 -23.73 -25.25
C LEU A 10 6.66 -22.88 -24.21
N LEU A 11 6.81 -21.57 -24.41
CA LEU A 11 7.31 -20.69 -23.34
C LEU A 11 6.71 -19.28 -23.28
N THR A 12 5.65 -18.98 -24.03
CA THR A 12 5.12 -17.60 -24.15
C THR A 12 3.80 -17.35 -23.40
N ALA A 13 3.22 -18.35 -22.72
CA ALA A 13 1.90 -18.22 -22.10
C ALA A 13 1.87 -17.58 -20.70
N CYS A 14 3.01 -17.40 -20.02
CA CYS A 14 3.01 -17.01 -18.61
C CYS A 14 2.83 -15.51 -18.33
N LEU A 15 3.03 -14.63 -19.31
CA LEU A 15 3.00 -13.18 -19.06
C LEU A 15 1.58 -12.59 -19.03
N PHE A 16 0.60 -13.24 -19.66
CA PHE A 16 -0.78 -12.74 -19.72
C PHE A 16 -1.66 -13.24 -18.56
N GLY A 17 -1.29 -14.35 -17.92
CA GLY A 17 -2.07 -14.94 -16.83
C GLY A 17 -1.94 -14.19 -15.50
N SER A 18 -0.76 -13.62 -15.20
CA SER A 18 -0.49 -13.05 -13.88
C SER A 18 -1.31 -11.81 -13.57
N GLU A 19 -1.48 -10.91 -14.55
CA GLU A 19 -2.30 -9.71 -14.37
C GLU A 19 -3.79 -10.04 -14.22
N ALA A 20 -4.27 -11.05 -14.96
CA ALA A 20 -5.66 -11.50 -14.86
C ALA A 20 -5.98 -12.03 -13.46
N ILE A 21 -5.07 -12.80 -12.85
CA ILE A 21 -5.22 -13.29 -11.47
C ILE A 21 -5.27 -12.11 -10.49
N VAL A 22 -4.37 -11.14 -10.61
CA VAL A 22 -4.36 -9.95 -9.74
C VAL A 22 -5.65 -9.15 -9.90
N LYS A 23 -6.11 -8.94 -11.13
CA LYS A 23 -7.39 -8.28 -11.42
C LYS A 23 -8.56 -9.03 -10.79
N GLN A 24 -8.63 -10.35 -10.96
CA GLN A 24 -9.76 -11.14 -10.46
C GLN A 24 -9.77 -11.27 -8.93
N LYS A 25 -8.59 -11.42 -8.30
CA LYS A 25 -8.48 -11.83 -6.90
C LYS A 25 -8.09 -10.70 -5.95
N CYS A 26 -7.37 -9.68 -6.41
CA CYS A 26 -6.84 -8.63 -5.55
C CYS A 26 -7.64 -7.32 -5.63
N THR A 27 -8.28 -7.03 -6.78
CA THR A 27 -8.96 -5.73 -6.99
C THR A 27 -10.30 -5.59 -6.28
N ALA A 28 -10.84 -6.67 -5.74
CA ALA A 28 -12.04 -6.63 -4.90
C ALA A 28 -11.84 -5.77 -3.63
N CYS A 29 -10.60 -5.65 -3.17
CA CYS A 29 -10.23 -4.88 -1.98
C CYS A 29 -9.18 -3.80 -2.27
N HIS A 30 -8.20 -4.10 -3.12
CA HIS A 30 -7.11 -3.18 -3.41
C HIS A 30 -7.35 -2.38 -4.69
N MET A 31 -6.87 -1.14 -4.68
CA MET A 31 -6.72 -0.37 -5.92
C MET A 31 -5.32 -0.65 -6.48
N ILE A 32 -5.23 -1.00 -7.77
CA ILE A 32 -3.93 -1.14 -8.46
C ILE A 32 -3.26 0.23 -8.49
N ASP A 33 -4.00 1.22 -8.99
CA ASP A 33 -3.58 2.62 -9.04
C ASP A 33 -4.60 3.54 -8.36
N MET A 34 -4.11 4.71 -7.95
CA MET A 34 -4.97 5.77 -7.47
C MET A 34 -5.79 6.34 -8.63
N PRO A 35 -7.05 6.75 -8.43
CA PRO A 35 -7.91 7.31 -9.48
C PRO A 35 -7.57 8.79 -9.74
N PHE A 36 -6.29 9.12 -9.70
CA PHE A 36 -5.72 10.43 -10.00
C PHE A 36 -4.22 10.33 -10.22
N THR A 37 -3.74 11.10 -11.18
CA THR A 37 -2.34 11.32 -11.49
C THR A 37 -1.78 12.45 -10.64
N GLN A 38 -0.44 12.49 -10.53
CA GLN A 38 0.23 13.60 -9.86
C GLN A 38 -0.08 14.94 -10.55
N ALA A 39 -0.14 14.97 -11.88
CA ALA A 39 -0.44 16.17 -12.65
C ALA A 39 -1.86 16.71 -12.37
N GLU A 40 -2.86 15.83 -12.29
CA GLU A 40 -4.22 16.23 -11.88
C GLU A 40 -4.23 16.79 -10.46
N MET A 41 -3.48 16.20 -9.55
CA MET A 41 -3.42 16.65 -8.16
C MET A 41 -2.70 18.00 -8.02
N MET A 42 -1.71 18.29 -8.87
CA MET A 42 -0.98 19.57 -8.88
C MET A 42 -1.85 20.75 -9.34
N LYS A 43 -2.89 20.50 -10.15
CA LYS A 43 -3.86 21.53 -10.58
C LYS A 43 -4.83 21.97 -9.47
N LEU A 44 -4.95 21.19 -8.41
CA LEU A 44 -5.86 21.45 -7.30
C LEU A 44 -5.19 22.30 -6.21
N THR A 45 -5.99 23.16 -5.58
CA THR A 45 -5.62 23.84 -4.34
C THR A 45 -5.31 22.82 -3.24
N PRO A 46 -4.54 23.19 -2.20
CA PRO A 46 -4.27 22.29 -1.08
C PRO A 46 -5.54 21.68 -0.45
N GLN A 47 -6.61 22.47 -0.32
CA GLN A 47 -7.89 22.07 0.26
C GLN A 47 -8.60 21.05 -0.63
N GLU A 48 -8.72 21.32 -1.93
CA GLU A 48 -9.35 20.40 -2.89
C GLU A 48 -8.55 19.09 -2.99
N ARG A 49 -7.23 19.18 -2.99
CA ARG A 49 -6.33 18.01 -3.00
C ARG A 49 -6.55 17.14 -1.77
N MET A 50 -6.70 17.74 -0.59
CA MET A 50 -7.00 17.03 0.65
C MET A 50 -8.38 16.40 0.61
N ALA A 51 -9.41 17.14 0.19
CA ALA A 51 -10.77 16.65 0.05
C ALA A 51 -10.86 15.47 -0.93
N LYS A 52 -10.23 15.56 -2.11
CA LYS A 52 -10.19 14.48 -3.10
C LYS A 52 -9.48 13.23 -2.57
N LYS A 53 -8.33 13.40 -1.90
CA LYS A 53 -7.64 12.28 -1.23
C LYS A 53 -8.50 11.62 -0.17
N GLN A 54 -9.17 12.41 0.66
CA GLN A 54 -10.02 11.91 1.74
C GLN A 54 -11.23 11.16 1.19
N ALA A 55 -11.88 11.68 0.15
CA ALA A 55 -13.00 11.04 -0.51
C ALA A 55 -12.62 9.65 -1.05
N VAL A 56 -11.52 9.56 -1.79
CA VAL A 56 -11.02 8.28 -2.31
C VAL A 56 -10.63 7.35 -1.17
N MET A 57 -9.86 7.83 -0.19
CA MET A 57 -9.45 6.99 0.93
C MET A 57 -10.66 6.41 1.68
N LYS A 58 -11.74 7.17 1.88
CA LYS A 58 -12.93 6.74 2.62
C LYS A 58 -13.58 5.48 2.03
N THR A 59 -13.46 5.26 0.73
CA THR A 59 -14.07 4.10 0.05
C THR A 59 -13.15 2.88 -0.02
N MET A 60 -11.89 3.01 0.39
CA MET A 60 -10.90 1.93 0.29
C MET A 60 -11.09 0.89 1.39
N LYS A 61 -11.10 -0.39 1.00
CA LYS A 61 -11.10 -1.54 1.92
C LYS A 61 -9.70 -2.03 2.28
N ALA A 62 -8.72 -1.72 1.43
CA ALA A 62 -7.32 -2.10 1.60
C ALA A 62 -6.41 -0.99 1.03
N PRO A 63 -5.12 -0.95 1.40
CA PRO A 63 -4.18 0.03 0.87
C PRO A 63 -3.94 -0.17 -0.65
N PRO A 64 -3.54 0.86 -1.40
CA PRO A 64 -3.22 0.71 -2.83
C PRO A 64 -2.04 -0.27 -3.03
N LEU A 65 -2.11 -1.15 -4.05
CA LEU A 65 -1.07 -2.14 -4.31
C LEU A 65 0.27 -1.48 -4.68
N SER A 66 0.25 -0.38 -5.42
CA SER A 66 1.45 0.41 -5.73
C SER A 66 2.21 0.84 -4.47
N LYS A 67 1.50 1.28 -3.43
CA LYS A 67 2.10 1.67 -2.14
C LYS A 67 2.59 0.47 -1.33
N VAL A 68 1.85 -0.64 -1.34
CA VAL A 68 2.27 -1.89 -0.69
C VAL A 68 3.54 -2.43 -1.35
N SER A 69 3.57 -2.51 -2.68
CA SER A 69 4.73 -2.97 -3.45
C SER A 69 5.96 -2.09 -3.17
N ALA A 70 5.80 -0.77 -3.25
CA ALA A 70 6.87 0.19 -2.94
C ALA A 70 7.44 -0.05 -1.52
N LYS A 71 6.57 -0.20 -0.51
CA LYS A 71 6.98 -0.45 0.88
C LYS A 71 7.75 -1.76 1.01
N LEU A 72 7.25 -2.85 0.44
CA LEU A 72 7.89 -4.15 0.53
C LEU A 72 9.24 -4.18 -0.20
N LYS A 73 9.33 -3.54 -1.37
CA LYS A 73 10.61 -3.36 -2.07
C LYS A 73 11.60 -2.62 -1.19
N TYR A 74 11.19 -1.56 -0.52
CA TYR A 74 12.03 -0.83 0.41
C TYR A 74 12.47 -1.68 1.61
N GLU A 75 11.54 -2.38 2.27
CA GLU A 75 11.82 -3.24 3.43
C GLU A 75 12.79 -4.39 3.11
N PHE A 76 12.75 -4.90 1.88
CA PHE A 76 13.63 -5.97 1.42
C PHE A 76 14.84 -5.47 0.62
N GLY A 77 15.11 -4.16 0.59
CA GLY A 77 16.25 -3.59 -0.14
C GLY A 77 16.25 -3.87 -1.64
N GLY A 78 15.07 -4.05 -2.23
CA GLY A 78 14.90 -4.42 -3.63
C GLY A 78 15.12 -5.91 -3.93
N ASP A 79 15.39 -6.75 -2.93
CA ASP A 79 15.59 -8.19 -3.11
C ASP A 79 14.29 -8.87 -3.56
N LYS A 80 14.26 -9.27 -4.83
CA LYS A 80 13.09 -9.91 -5.46
C LYS A 80 12.73 -11.24 -4.78
N ALA A 81 13.71 -12.04 -4.38
CA ALA A 81 13.46 -13.36 -3.80
C ALA A 81 12.82 -13.23 -2.41
N LYS A 82 13.31 -12.31 -1.57
CA LYS A 82 12.70 -12.02 -0.27
C LYS A 82 11.30 -11.42 -0.41
N PHE A 83 11.13 -10.50 -1.36
CA PHE A 83 9.82 -9.92 -1.67
C PHE A 83 8.82 -11.01 -2.06
N THR A 84 9.16 -11.87 -3.02
CA THR A 84 8.22 -12.88 -3.52
C THR A 84 7.92 -13.93 -2.47
N ALA A 85 8.94 -14.40 -1.73
CA ALA A 85 8.75 -15.32 -0.63
C ALA A 85 7.79 -14.75 0.43
N PHE A 86 7.99 -13.48 0.82
CA PHE A 86 7.11 -12.80 1.76
C PHE A 86 5.68 -12.69 1.25
N VAL A 87 5.48 -12.24 0.00
CA VAL A 87 4.14 -12.08 -0.57
C VAL A 87 3.39 -13.41 -0.59
N LYS A 88 4.03 -14.50 -1.01
CA LYS A 88 3.41 -15.82 -1.03
C LYS A 88 2.99 -16.31 0.35
N ASP A 89 3.88 -16.18 1.33
CA ASP A 89 3.57 -16.56 2.71
C ASP A 89 2.46 -15.68 3.30
N TYR A 90 2.51 -14.37 3.07
CA TYR A 90 1.52 -13.44 3.60
C TYR A 90 0.14 -13.62 2.96
N LEU A 91 0.06 -13.99 1.67
CA LEU A 91 -1.21 -14.31 1.02
C LEU A 91 -1.88 -15.56 1.62
N ARG A 92 -1.09 -16.57 1.99
CA ARG A 92 -1.60 -17.81 2.60
C ARG A 92 -1.95 -17.63 4.07
N ASN A 93 -1.07 -16.98 4.81
CA ASN A 93 -1.06 -16.96 6.26
C ASN A 93 -0.89 -15.53 6.80
N PRO A 94 -1.72 -14.55 6.42
CA PRO A 94 -1.57 -13.18 6.88
C PRO A 94 -1.73 -13.09 8.40
N SER A 95 -0.90 -12.27 9.04
CA SER A 95 -0.98 -11.97 10.47
C SER A 95 -0.55 -10.54 10.75
N ALA A 96 -0.88 -10.03 11.94
CA ALA A 96 -0.46 -8.68 12.35
C ALA A 96 1.06 -8.62 12.57
N GLU A 97 1.65 -9.69 13.10
CA GLU A 97 3.07 -9.82 13.41
C GLU A 97 3.93 -9.85 12.15
N LYS A 98 3.41 -10.46 11.08
CA LYS A 98 4.10 -10.53 9.78
C LYS A 98 3.91 -9.29 8.92
N ALA A 99 2.93 -8.44 9.24
CA ALA A 99 2.62 -7.30 8.42
C ALA A 99 3.80 -6.30 8.38
N LYS A 100 4.28 -6.01 7.18
CA LYS A 100 5.31 -4.98 6.92
C LYS A 100 4.72 -3.60 6.59
N CYS A 101 3.39 -3.51 6.55
CA CYS A 101 2.69 -2.25 6.38
C CYS A 101 2.77 -1.39 7.66
N MET A 102 2.55 -0.09 7.50
CA MET A 102 2.54 0.86 8.62
C MET A 102 1.49 0.49 9.68
N PRO A 103 1.74 0.73 10.99
CA PRO A 103 0.77 0.45 12.05
C PRO A 103 -0.60 1.11 11.82
N MET A 104 -0.61 2.31 11.24
CA MET A 104 -1.85 3.02 10.87
C MET A 104 -2.65 2.29 9.78
N ALA A 105 -1.99 1.56 8.87
CA ALA A 105 -2.66 0.76 7.87
C ALA A 105 -3.35 -0.45 8.52
N LEU A 106 -2.69 -1.13 9.47
CA LEU A 106 -3.31 -2.21 10.25
C LEU A 106 -4.48 -1.70 11.09
N LYS A 107 -4.33 -0.55 11.75
CA LYS A 107 -5.43 0.06 12.53
C LYS A 107 -6.65 0.40 11.66
N ARG A 108 -6.41 0.79 10.40
CA ARG A 108 -7.47 1.21 9.48
C ARG A 108 -8.13 0.04 8.74
N PHE A 109 -7.33 -0.84 8.18
CA PHE A 109 -7.77 -1.89 7.25
C PHE A 109 -7.83 -3.28 7.90
N GLY A 110 -7.24 -3.44 9.09
CA GLY A 110 -7.08 -4.74 9.73
C GLY A 110 -6.00 -5.60 9.06
N VAL A 111 -6.02 -6.89 9.40
CA VAL A 111 -5.18 -7.91 8.78
C VAL A 111 -5.87 -8.39 7.50
N MET A 112 -5.10 -8.55 6.43
CA MET A 112 -5.60 -9.09 5.17
C MET A 112 -6.19 -10.50 5.37
N PRO A 113 -7.30 -10.88 4.74
CA PRO A 113 -7.79 -12.25 4.81
C PRO A 113 -6.88 -13.23 4.04
N PRO A 114 -6.85 -14.54 4.40
CA PRO A 114 -5.96 -15.55 3.80
C PRO A 114 -6.41 -16.01 2.40
N ILE A 115 -6.47 -15.08 1.45
CA ILE A 115 -6.97 -15.34 0.08
C ILE A 115 -6.08 -16.32 -0.71
N GLY A 116 -4.82 -16.50 -0.29
CA GLY A 116 -3.86 -17.40 -0.93
C GLY A 116 -4.12 -18.88 -0.68
N LYS A 117 -5.04 -19.25 0.23
CA LYS A 117 -5.43 -20.65 0.43
C LYS A 117 -6.16 -21.26 -0.77
N GLY A 118 -6.81 -20.42 -1.58
CA GLY A 118 -7.49 -20.83 -2.81
C GLY A 118 -6.65 -20.69 -4.08
N LEU A 119 -5.34 -20.39 -3.95
CA LEU A 119 -4.42 -20.23 -5.08
C LEU A 119 -3.40 -21.37 -5.08
N SER A 120 -3.10 -21.89 -6.27
CA SER A 120 -1.98 -22.80 -6.50
C SER A 120 -0.64 -22.10 -6.29
N ASP A 121 0.44 -22.88 -6.11
CA ASP A 121 1.80 -22.33 -6.00
C ASP A 121 2.19 -21.48 -7.23
N ALA A 122 1.81 -21.94 -8.43
CA ALA A 122 2.10 -21.24 -9.68
C ALA A 122 1.36 -19.89 -9.77
N GLU A 123 0.10 -19.81 -9.30
CA GLU A 123 -0.64 -18.55 -9.24
C GLU A 123 -0.05 -17.60 -8.20
N LEU A 124 0.37 -18.11 -7.04
CA LEU A 124 1.02 -17.32 -6.00
C LEU A 124 2.36 -16.75 -6.48
N ASP A 125 3.17 -17.55 -7.18
CA ASP A 125 4.39 -17.09 -7.83
C ASP A 125 4.10 -16.01 -8.87
N SER A 126 3.07 -16.23 -9.71
CA SER A 126 2.66 -15.27 -10.73
C SER A 126 2.25 -13.92 -10.14
N VAL A 127 1.42 -13.94 -9.08
CA VAL A 127 1.00 -12.73 -8.36
C VAL A 127 2.20 -12.02 -7.74
N ALA A 128 3.06 -12.76 -7.05
CA ALA A 128 4.22 -12.19 -6.36
C ALA A 128 5.22 -11.55 -7.33
N VAL A 129 5.51 -12.23 -8.44
CA VAL A 129 6.41 -11.71 -9.49
C VAL A 129 5.79 -10.49 -10.17
N TRP A 130 4.49 -10.52 -10.46
CA TRP A 130 3.80 -9.39 -11.08
C TRP A 130 3.80 -8.16 -10.17
N LEU A 131 3.50 -8.32 -8.87
CA LEU A 131 3.52 -7.22 -7.90
C LEU A 131 4.91 -6.57 -7.78
N TYR A 132 5.97 -7.36 -7.91
CA TYR A 132 7.33 -6.84 -7.92
C TYR A 132 7.64 -6.10 -9.24
N ALA A 133 7.23 -6.63 -10.39
CA ALA A 133 7.60 -6.08 -11.69
C ALA A 133 6.74 -4.89 -12.14
N HIS A 134 5.46 -4.85 -11.75
CA HIS A 134 4.48 -3.93 -12.33
C HIS A 134 4.58 -2.48 -11.83
N PHE A 135 5.04 -2.27 -10.60
CA PHE A 135 5.03 -0.94 -9.98
C PHE A 135 6.42 -0.34 -9.85
N ASP A 136 6.64 0.83 -10.45
CA ASP A 136 7.89 1.60 -10.31
C ASP A 136 7.83 2.66 -9.19
N THR A 137 6.75 2.66 -8.41
CA THR A 137 6.58 3.59 -7.29
C THR A 137 7.67 3.37 -6.25
N GLN A 138 8.38 4.44 -5.89
CA GLN A 138 9.37 4.43 -4.82
C GLN A 138 8.72 4.73 -3.47
N TRP A 139 9.20 4.06 -2.42
CA TRP A 139 8.79 4.36 -1.05
C TRP A 139 9.52 5.60 -0.55
N ASN A 140 8.80 6.53 0.09
CA ASN A 140 9.40 7.66 0.77
C ASN A 140 9.36 7.43 2.29
N PRO A 141 10.50 7.22 2.97
CA PRO A 141 10.55 7.03 4.42
C PRO A 141 9.99 8.22 5.23
N GLY A 142 10.01 9.43 4.67
CA GLY A 142 9.40 10.60 5.28
C GLY A 142 7.87 10.51 5.39
N GLU A 143 7.21 9.70 4.55
CA GLU A 143 5.77 9.40 4.65
C GLU A 143 5.45 8.65 5.95
N GLN A 144 6.36 7.76 6.37
CA GLN A 144 6.27 7.01 7.62
C GLN A 144 6.46 7.90 8.85
N GLN A 145 7.39 8.87 8.82
CA GLN A 145 7.59 9.83 9.92
C GLN A 145 6.38 10.74 10.16
N ARG A 146 5.67 11.16 9.10
CA ARG A 146 4.47 12.00 9.23
C ARG A 146 3.30 11.26 9.88
N CYS A 147 3.21 9.95 9.70
CA CYS A 147 2.17 9.11 10.31
C CYS A 147 2.47 8.70 11.76
N GLN A 148 3.74 8.71 12.18
CA GLN A 148 4.15 8.33 13.54
C GLN A 148 4.05 9.48 14.55
N GLY A 149 3.60 10.66 14.14
CA GLY A 149 3.62 11.85 14.97
C GLY A 149 5.05 12.34 15.18
N GLN A 150 5.28 13.63 14.97
CA GLN A 150 6.57 14.24 15.29
C GLN A 150 6.94 13.97 16.75
N LYS A 151 7.92 13.10 17.00
CA LYS A 151 8.80 13.19 18.17
C LYS A 151 10.04 14.02 17.81
N GLY A 152 9.82 15.19 17.24
CA GLY A 152 10.85 16.21 17.03
C GLY A 152 10.35 17.50 17.63
N PRO A 153 11.19 18.31 18.30
CA PRO A 153 10.75 19.58 18.85
C PRO A 153 10.21 20.41 17.69
N MET A 154 8.92 20.74 17.73
CA MET A 154 8.36 21.76 16.87
C MET A 154 9.10 23.05 17.21
N LYS A 155 10.10 23.42 16.39
CA LYS A 155 10.58 24.80 16.38
C LYS A 155 9.43 25.62 15.82
N CYS A 156 8.64 26.20 16.72
CA CYS A 156 7.74 27.29 16.44
C CYS A 156 8.60 28.43 15.87
N GLY A 157 8.71 28.50 14.55
CA GLY A 157 9.29 29.66 13.89
C GLY A 157 8.46 30.87 14.27
N ALA A 158 9.10 31.89 14.82
CA ALA A 158 8.51 33.15 15.18
C ALA A 158 7.92 33.85 13.93
N GLY A 159 6.67 33.53 13.61
CA GLY A 159 5.85 34.21 12.62
C GLY A 159 4.58 34.68 13.30
N LYS A 160 4.39 36.00 13.34
CA LYS A 160 3.38 36.71 14.11
C LYS A 160 1.97 36.10 13.96
N CYS A 161 1.46 35.49 15.02
CA CYS A 161 0.05 35.11 15.14
C CYS A 161 -0.82 36.38 15.18
N GLY A 162 -1.56 36.63 14.09
CA GLY A 162 -2.64 37.60 14.09
C GLY A 162 -3.71 37.22 15.12
N LYS A 163 -4.16 38.21 15.90
CA LYS A 163 -5.16 38.10 16.95
C LYS A 163 -6.45 37.43 16.43
N SER A 164 -6.82 36.28 16.99
CA SER A 164 -8.20 35.79 16.94
C SER A 164 -8.85 35.99 18.31
N THR A 165 -9.69 37.01 18.43
CA THR A 165 -10.62 37.17 19.54
C THR A 165 -11.84 36.29 19.32
N SER A 166 -11.81 35.08 19.85
CA SER A 166 -13.03 34.33 20.22
C SER A 166 -12.63 33.12 21.05
N LYS A 167 -12.80 33.22 22.37
CA LYS A 167 -12.76 32.08 23.29
C LYS A 167 -13.89 31.10 22.95
N PRO A 168 -13.63 29.79 22.89
CA PRO A 168 -14.60 28.80 23.30
C PRO A 168 -14.19 28.22 24.66
N THR A 169 -15.03 28.47 25.67
CA THR A 169 -15.02 27.77 26.95
C THR A 169 -15.28 26.28 26.73
N MET A 170 -14.26 25.45 26.90
CA MET A 170 -14.41 24.00 27.02
C MET A 170 -14.49 23.64 28.50
N LYS A 171 -15.68 23.28 28.97
CA LYS A 171 -15.89 22.61 30.26
C LYS A 171 -15.34 21.18 30.13
N CYS A 172 -14.20 20.90 30.74
CA CYS A 172 -13.74 19.53 30.96
C CYS A 172 -14.60 18.91 32.08
N GLY A 173 -15.40 17.91 31.74
CA GLY A 173 -16.09 17.07 32.72
C GLY A 173 -15.07 16.25 33.50
N ALA A 174 -15.16 16.33 34.83
CA ALA A 174 -14.31 15.61 35.76
C ALA A 174 -14.51 14.09 35.65
N GLY A 175 -13.47 13.38 35.21
CA GLY A 175 -13.31 11.95 35.39
C GLY A 175 -12.18 11.71 36.37
N LYS A 176 -12.50 11.05 37.49
CA LYS A 176 -11.53 10.55 38.48
C LYS A 176 -10.51 9.63 37.80
N CYS A 177 -9.24 9.97 37.90
CA CYS A 177 -8.11 9.06 37.94
C CYS A 177 -7.25 9.59 39.11
N GLY A 178 -6.92 8.72 40.05
CA GLY A 178 -6.33 9.08 41.35
C GLY A 178 -4.99 9.79 41.26
#